data_AF-A0A2W4L9F3-F1
#
_entry.id   AF-A0A2W4L9F3-F1
#
_cell.length_a   1.000
_cell.length_b   1.000
_cell.length_c   1.000
_cell.angle_alpha   90.00
_cell.angle_beta   90.00
_cell.angle_gamma   90.00
#
_symmetry.space_group_name_H-M   'P 1'
#
loop_
_entity.id
_entity.type
_entity.pdbx_description
1 polymer ?
#
loop_
_entity_poly.entity_id
_entity_poly.type
_entity_poly.pdbx_seq_one_letter_code
_entity_poly.pdbx_strand_id
1 'polypeptide(L)'
;MPPPGPAWADGATLAVDGGPAEPLEPGAFHRVEREWRGEVALKLRLPMRAELLRRPHGGVAVLRGPLVYALPVGEEWRPVRTWGWEGVRGEFANADWEVHPATAWNYALALEPARPDGGLVFEERPLGPRPFTAEGAPVVARVTGARVPGWELARGAAGPVPPSPVASDAPREELRLVPYGCARLRVTELPVLA
;
A
#
# COMPACT_ATOMS: atom_id res chain seq x y z
N MET A 1 2.14 8.23 29.44
CA MET A 1 1.37 7.08 28.95
C MET A 1 2.19 6.43 27.86
N PRO A 2 2.49 5.13 27.91
CA PRO A 2 3.25 4.49 26.85
C PRO A 2 2.42 4.46 25.54
N PRO A 3 3.04 4.50 24.35
CA PRO A 3 2.34 4.63 23.06
C PRO A 3 1.52 3.38 22.72
N PRO A 4 0.23 3.47 22.40
CA PRO A 4 -0.66 2.31 22.25
C PRO A 4 -0.10 1.23 21.32
N GLY A 5 -0.43 -0.04 21.61
CA GLY A 5 -0.11 -1.17 20.73
C GLY A 5 -0.78 -1.04 19.35
N PRO A 6 -0.52 -1.97 18.42
CA PRO A 6 -1.14 -1.91 17.10
C PRO A 6 -2.66 -2.10 17.20
N ALA A 7 -3.43 -1.06 16.91
CA ALA A 7 -4.90 -1.11 16.91
C ALA A 7 -5.46 -2.02 15.81
N TRP A 8 -4.73 -2.22 14.71
CA TRP A 8 -5.12 -3.07 13.59
C TRP A 8 -5.04 -4.58 13.89
N ALA A 9 -4.39 -4.98 14.98
CA ALA A 9 -4.05 -6.38 15.26
C ALA A 9 -5.18 -7.14 15.98
N ASP A 10 -6.39 -7.09 15.43
CA ASP A 10 -7.52 -7.86 15.97
C ASP A 10 -7.25 -9.38 15.97
N GLY A 11 -7.56 -10.05 17.08
CA GLY A 11 -7.24 -11.46 17.30
C GLY A 11 -5.76 -11.75 17.52
N ALA A 12 -4.97 -10.76 17.96
CA ALA A 12 -3.59 -10.96 18.38
C ALA A 12 -3.50 -11.92 19.57
N THR A 13 -2.42 -12.72 19.59
CA THR A 13 -2.18 -13.69 20.68
C THR A 13 -0.71 -13.74 21.08
N LEU A 14 -0.44 -14.02 22.35
CA LEU A 14 0.91 -14.24 22.90
C LEU A 14 0.99 -15.63 23.53
N ALA A 15 2.00 -16.40 23.15
CA ALA A 15 2.38 -17.63 23.86
C ALA A 15 3.76 -17.46 24.49
N VAL A 16 3.93 -18.00 25.70
CA VAL A 16 5.17 -17.94 26.47
C VAL A 16 5.69 -19.35 26.72
N ASP A 17 6.95 -19.62 26.39
CA ASP A 17 7.62 -20.94 26.53
C ASP A 17 6.85 -22.10 25.87
N GLY A 18 6.23 -21.84 24.71
CA GLY A 18 5.44 -22.84 24.00
C GLY A 18 4.12 -23.21 24.69
N GLY A 19 3.75 -22.49 25.75
CA GLY A 19 2.46 -22.61 26.43
C GLY A 19 1.27 -22.18 25.57
N PRO A 20 0.05 -22.21 26.13
CA PRO A 20 -1.16 -21.81 25.42
C PRO A 20 -1.07 -20.35 24.97
N ALA A 21 -1.61 -20.06 23.80
CA ALA A 21 -1.68 -18.71 23.27
C ALA A 21 -2.82 -17.94 23.94
N GLU A 22 -2.49 -16.84 24.61
CA GLU A 22 -3.45 -15.96 25.28
C GLU A 22 -3.87 -14.82 24.35
N PRO A 23 -5.16 -14.44 24.33
CA PRO A 23 -5.64 -13.32 23.52
C PRO A 23 -5.12 -11.99 24.06
N LEU A 24 -4.84 -11.06 23.14
CA LEU A 24 -4.39 -9.70 23.44
C LEU A 24 -5.46 -8.68 23.07
N GLU A 25 -5.48 -7.55 23.79
CA GLU A 25 -6.31 -6.40 23.46
C GLU A 25 -5.62 -5.54 22.38
N PRO A 26 -6.25 -5.33 21.20
CA PRO A 26 -5.71 -4.46 20.16
C PRO A 26 -5.56 -3.02 20.67
N GLY A 27 -4.50 -2.33 20.25
CA GLY A 27 -4.28 -0.94 20.67
C GLY A 27 -3.71 -0.77 22.08
N ALA A 28 -3.54 -1.85 22.86
CA ALA A 28 -3.08 -1.78 24.24
C ALA A 28 -1.64 -2.32 24.42
N PHE A 29 -1.01 -1.96 25.54
CA PHE A 29 0.15 -2.70 26.03
C PHE A 29 -0.31 -3.94 26.75
N HIS A 30 0.31 -5.07 26.40
CA HIS A 30 0.18 -6.29 27.19
C HIS A 30 1.42 -6.47 28.06
N ARG A 31 1.23 -6.52 29.38
CA ARG A 31 2.32 -6.68 30.35
C ARG A 31 2.43 -8.15 30.75
N VAL A 32 3.60 -8.74 30.52
CA VAL A 32 3.96 -10.07 31.01
C VAL A 32 4.75 -9.91 32.31
N GLU A 33 4.15 -10.30 33.44
CA GLU A 33 4.77 -10.20 34.76
C GLU A 33 5.11 -11.61 35.27
N ARG A 34 6.40 -11.92 35.34
CA ARG A 34 6.93 -13.20 35.83
C ARG A 34 8.40 -13.06 36.24
N GLU A 35 8.91 -14.07 36.95
CA GLU A 35 10.35 -14.22 37.16
C GLU A 35 11.01 -14.76 35.88
N TRP A 36 12.03 -14.08 35.39
CA TRP A 36 12.77 -14.47 34.18
C TRP A 36 14.02 -15.25 34.57
N ARG A 37 14.16 -16.47 34.04
CA ARG A 37 15.32 -17.34 34.29
C ARG A 37 15.72 -18.04 33.00
N GLY A 38 17.01 -18.07 32.70
CA GLY A 38 17.52 -18.73 31.51
C GLY A 38 16.96 -18.15 30.20
N GLU A 39 16.70 -19.01 29.24
CA GLU A 39 16.11 -18.65 27.95
C GLU A 39 14.59 -18.83 28.00
N VAL A 40 13.84 -17.77 27.65
CA VAL A 40 12.37 -17.77 27.60
C VAL A 40 11.94 -17.32 26.21
N ALA A 41 11.05 -18.08 25.58
CA ALA A 41 10.57 -17.79 24.22
C ALA A 41 9.19 -17.12 24.25
N LEU A 42 9.05 -15.98 23.56
CA LEU A 42 7.78 -15.29 23.36
C LEU A 42 7.36 -15.41 21.90
N LYS A 43 6.17 -15.96 21.65
CA LYS A 43 5.59 -16.05 20.30
C LYS A 43 4.39 -15.12 20.20
N LEU A 44 4.59 -13.97 19.58
CA LEU A 44 3.55 -13.00 19.28
C LEU A 44 2.98 -13.26 17.88
N ARG A 45 1.66 -13.41 17.79
CA ARG A 45 0.94 -13.48 16.52
C ARG A 45 0.09 -12.22 16.37
N LEU A 46 0.33 -11.46 15.31
CA LEU A 46 -0.44 -10.27 14.95
C LEU A 46 -1.12 -10.51 13.60
N PRO A 47 -2.42 -10.89 13.58
CA PRO A 47 -3.14 -11.08 12.33
C PRO A 47 -3.22 -9.77 11.53
N MET A 48 -2.79 -9.81 10.27
CA MET A 48 -2.89 -8.69 9.34
C MET A 48 -4.03 -8.96 8.34
N ARG A 49 -5.26 -8.63 8.76
CA ARG A 49 -6.46 -8.71 7.90
C ARG A 49 -6.48 -7.54 6.91
N ALA A 50 -7.17 -7.72 5.77
CA ALA A 50 -7.36 -6.63 4.83
C ALA A 50 -8.44 -5.69 5.36
N GLU A 51 -8.26 -4.40 5.12
CA GLU A 51 -9.23 -3.37 5.46
C GLU A 51 -9.37 -2.41 4.29
N LEU A 52 -10.58 -1.91 4.08
CA LEU A 52 -10.86 -0.83 3.14
C LEU A 52 -11.21 0.43 3.92
N LEU A 53 -10.29 1.39 3.92
CA LEU A 53 -10.55 2.71 4.48
C LEU A 53 -11.38 3.50 3.47
N ARG A 54 -12.64 3.80 3.82
CA ARG A 54 -13.49 4.68 3.02
C ARG A 54 -12.95 6.10 3.02
N ARG A 55 -13.04 6.73 1.85
CA ARG A 55 -12.55 8.07 1.58
C ARG A 55 -13.68 8.95 1.04
N PRO A 56 -13.48 10.27 0.91
CA PRO A 56 -14.46 11.14 0.27
C PRO A 56 -14.90 10.59 -1.10
N HIS A 57 -16.10 10.97 -1.52
CA HIS A 57 -16.70 10.48 -2.78
C HIS A 57 -16.85 8.96 -2.89
N GLY A 58 -16.74 8.22 -1.79
CA GLY A 58 -16.91 6.75 -1.78
C GLY A 58 -15.70 5.97 -2.30
N GLY A 59 -14.58 6.64 -2.57
CA GLY A 59 -13.33 5.96 -2.87
C GLY A 59 -12.82 5.13 -1.69
N VAL A 60 -11.86 4.25 -1.95
CA VAL A 60 -11.27 3.36 -0.95
C VAL A 60 -9.75 3.39 -1.02
N ALA A 61 -9.11 3.24 0.14
CA ALA A 61 -7.71 2.87 0.27
C ALA A 61 -7.62 1.45 0.84
N VAL A 62 -6.70 0.64 0.31
CA VAL A 62 -6.47 -0.74 0.77
C VAL A 62 -5.41 -0.75 1.87
N LEU A 63 -5.73 -1.36 3.00
CA LEU A 63 -4.83 -1.53 4.13
C LEU A 63 -4.66 -3.02 4.45
N ARG A 64 -3.50 -3.40 4.98
CA ARG A 64 -3.27 -4.71 5.61
C ARG A 64 -2.27 -4.54 6.76
N GLY A 65 -2.76 -4.68 7.98
CA GLY A 65 -1.99 -4.38 9.19
C GLY A 65 -1.47 -2.93 9.18
N PRO A 66 -0.14 -2.69 9.32
CA PRO A 66 0.41 -1.34 9.33
C PRO A 66 0.62 -0.76 7.92
N LEU A 67 0.30 -1.50 6.85
CA LEU A 67 0.64 -1.13 5.49
C LEU A 67 -0.57 -0.54 4.76
N VAL A 68 -0.39 0.66 4.22
CA VAL A 68 -1.27 1.23 3.19
C VAL A 68 -0.75 0.80 1.83
N TYR A 69 -1.64 0.35 0.94
CA TYR A 69 -1.32 -0.07 -0.42
C TYR A 69 -1.71 1.00 -1.43
N ALA A 70 -0.96 1.08 -2.53
CA ALA A 70 -1.19 2.01 -3.62
C ALA A 70 -0.97 1.31 -4.96
N LEU A 71 -1.66 1.79 -6.00
CA LEU A 71 -1.38 1.43 -7.38
C LEU A 71 -0.08 2.14 -7.79
N PRO A 72 1.02 1.43 -8.05
CA PRO A 72 2.22 2.03 -8.61
C PRO A 72 1.94 2.46 -10.05
N VAL A 73 2.40 3.66 -10.41
CA VAL A 73 2.30 4.18 -11.77
C VAL A 73 3.70 4.16 -12.37
N GLY A 74 3.82 3.62 -13.59
CA GLY A 74 5.09 3.63 -14.32
C GLY A 74 5.60 5.05 -14.49
N GLU A 75 6.92 5.20 -14.55
CA GLU A 75 7.58 6.50 -14.47
C GLU A 75 8.34 6.78 -15.77
N GLU A 76 8.05 7.91 -16.40
CA GLU A 76 8.87 8.48 -17.46
C GLU A 76 9.58 9.74 -16.93
N TRP A 77 10.90 9.68 -16.81
CA TRP A 77 11.72 10.77 -16.26
C TRP A 77 12.26 11.64 -17.38
N ARG A 78 11.89 12.92 -17.38
CA ARG A 78 12.28 13.91 -18.40
C ARG A 78 13.12 15.02 -17.77
N PRO A 79 14.31 15.35 -18.31
CA PRO A 79 15.10 16.45 -17.79
C PRO A 79 14.47 17.79 -18.21
N VAL A 80 14.28 18.70 -17.25
CA VAL A 80 13.73 20.05 -17.48
C VAL A 80 14.87 21.04 -17.73
N ARG A 81 15.89 21.00 -16.88
CA ARG A 81 17.10 21.81 -17.00
C ARG A 81 18.30 20.99 -16.57
N THR A 82 19.41 21.15 -17.27
CA THR A 82 20.70 20.57 -16.92
C THR A 82 21.66 21.70 -16.55
N TRP A 83 22.33 21.54 -15.41
CA TRP A 83 23.30 22.48 -14.87
C TRP A 83 24.64 21.77 -14.70
N GLY A 84 25.69 22.38 -15.21
CA GLY A 84 27.07 21.93 -15.05
C GLY A 84 27.99 23.14 -14.95
N TRP A 85 29.10 23.00 -14.22
CA TRP A 85 30.21 23.93 -14.34
C TRP A 85 30.71 23.96 -15.78
N GLU A 86 31.18 25.10 -16.28
CA GLU A 86 31.66 25.24 -17.65
C GLU A 86 32.74 24.18 -17.93
N GLY A 87 32.47 23.26 -18.87
CA GLY A 87 33.33 22.11 -19.19
C GLY A 87 32.83 20.75 -18.70
N VAL A 88 31.82 20.67 -17.84
CA VAL A 88 31.19 19.40 -17.43
C VAL A 88 29.99 19.13 -18.35
N ARG A 89 30.16 18.22 -19.31
CA ARG A 89 29.09 17.69 -20.17
C ARG A 89 28.96 16.19 -19.95
N GLY A 90 27.74 15.66 -20.01
CA GLY A 90 27.45 14.22 -19.88
C GLY A 90 26.88 13.82 -18.52
N GLU A 91 27.15 12.58 -18.10
CA GLU A 91 26.54 11.86 -16.95
C GLU A 91 26.68 12.53 -15.56
N PHE A 92 27.43 13.63 -15.47
CA PHE A 92 27.66 14.40 -14.24
C PHE A 92 26.95 15.77 -14.21
N ALA A 93 26.13 16.10 -15.21
CA ALA A 93 25.31 17.30 -15.18
C ALA A 93 24.14 17.11 -14.19
N ASN A 94 24.04 17.99 -13.19
CA ASN A 94 22.90 18.02 -12.28
C ASN A 94 21.66 18.40 -13.11
N ALA A 95 20.56 17.67 -12.97
CA ALA A 95 19.34 17.97 -13.72
C ALA A 95 18.14 18.08 -12.78
N ASP A 96 17.29 19.07 -13.08
CA ASP A 96 15.93 19.12 -12.58
C ASP A 96 15.10 18.15 -13.43
N TRP A 97 14.37 17.24 -12.80
CA TRP A 97 13.59 16.20 -13.49
C TRP A 97 12.09 16.37 -13.26
N GLU A 98 11.33 16.18 -14.32
CA GLU A 98 9.89 15.93 -14.27
C GLU A 98 9.62 14.44 -14.43
N VAL A 99 8.66 13.92 -13.67
CA VAL A 99 8.23 12.52 -13.75
C VAL A 99 6.81 12.46 -14.25
N HIS A 100 6.60 11.81 -15.39
CA HIS A 100 5.32 11.66 -16.05
C HIS A 100 4.81 10.21 -15.90
N PRO A 101 3.49 10.00 -15.86
CA PRO A 101 2.93 8.65 -15.80
C PRO A 101 3.16 7.91 -17.13
N ALA A 102 3.90 6.81 -17.08
CA ALA A 102 4.17 5.93 -18.22
C ALA A 102 3.16 4.78 -18.35
N THR A 103 2.31 4.57 -17.34
CA THR A 103 1.22 3.59 -17.37
C THR A 103 -0.10 4.24 -16.98
N ALA A 104 -1.22 3.58 -17.34
CA ALA A 104 -2.52 3.99 -16.84
C ALA A 104 -2.57 3.95 -15.31
N TRP A 105 -3.31 4.88 -14.72
CA TRP A 105 -3.45 5.06 -13.28
C TRP A 105 -4.91 5.25 -12.85
N ASN A 106 -5.77 5.62 -13.81
CA ASN A 106 -7.17 5.95 -13.63
C ASN A 106 -8.05 4.69 -13.59
N TYR A 107 -7.89 3.87 -12.55
CA TYR A 107 -8.67 2.65 -12.36
C TYR A 107 -9.69 2.77 -11.24
N ALA A 108 -10.80 2.04 -11.38
CA ALA A 108 -11.69 1.71 -10.28
C ALA A 108 -11.51 0.24 -9.89
N LEU A 109 -11.60 -0.05 -8.58
CA LEU A 109 -11.43 -1.39 -8.03
C LEU A 109 -12.75 -2.18 -8.07
N ALA A 110 -12.68 -3.43 -8.48
CA ALA A 110 -13.79 -4.38 -8.38
C ALA A 110 -13.85 -4.97 -6.95
N LEU A 111 -14.12 -4.11 -5.97
CA LEU A 111 -14.23 -4.50 -4.57
C LEU A 111 -15.61 -4.12 -4.04
N GLU A 112 -16.15 -4.99 -3.21
CA GLU A 112 -17.32 -4.70 -2.39
C GLU A 112 -16.84 -4.16 -1.04
N PRO A 113 -17.10 -2.88 -0.70
CA PRO A 113 -16.67 -2.30 0.57
C PRO A 113 -17.15 -3.06 1.81
N ALA A 114 -18.28 -3.77 1.73
CA ALA A 114 -18.77 -4.62 2.82
C ALA A 114 -18.01 -5.96 2.99
N ARG A 115 -17.17 -6.35 2.02
CA ARG A 115 -16.39 -7.60 2.02
C ARG A 115 -14.97 -7.36 1.49
N PRO A 116 -14.11 -6.68 2.27
CA PRO A 116 -12.78 -6.27 1.82
C PRO A 116 -11.91 -7.45 1.36
N ASP A 117 -11.99 -8.59 2.06
CA ASP A 117 -11.23 -9.80 1.71
C ASP A 117 -11.74 -10.51 0.44
N GLY A 118 -12.94 -10.19 -0.05
CA GLY A 118 -13.62 -10.93 -1.12
C GLY A 118 -13.01 -10.77 -2.51
N GLY A 119 -12.14 -9.78 -2.72
CA GLY A 119 -11.51 -9.50 -4.02
C GLY A 119 -10.03 -9.13 -3.94
N LEU A 120 -9.40 -9.30 -2.78
CA LEU A 120 -7.98 -9.01 -2.55
C LEU A 120 -7.21 -10.31 -2.31
N VAL A 121 -6.15 -10.52 -3.08
CA VAL A 121 -5.21 -11.63 -2.86
C VAL A 121 -3.84 -11.07 -2.51
N PHE A 122 -3.36 -11.39 -1.30
CA PHE A 122 -2.05 -10.94 -0.85
C PHE A 122 -0.98 -12.01 -1.11
N GLU A 123 0.14 -11.58 -1.67
CA GLU A 123 1.29 -12.40 -2.02
C GLU A 123 2.50 -11.88 -1.25
N GLU A 124 3.21 -12.77 -0.55
CA GLU A 124 4.50 -12.50 0.09
C GLU A 124 5.62 -13.07 -0.77
N ARG A 125 6.69 -12.30 -0.94
CA ARG A 125 7.83 -12.60 -1.81
C ARG A 125 9.12 -12.52 -1.00
N PRO A 126 10.18 -13.25 -1.41
CA PRO A 126 11.49 -13.11 -0.80
C PRO A 126 12.00 -11.67 -0.85
N LEU A 127 12.73 -11.26 0.19
CA LEU A 127 13.38 -9.96 0.23
C LEU A 127 14.52 -9.91 -0.80
N GLY A 128 14.41 -9.00 -1.75
CA GLY A 128 15.47 -8.69 -2.71
C GLY A 128 16.35 -7.51 -2.29
N PRO A 129 17.36 -7.14 -3.09
CA PRO A 129 18.27 -6.02 -2.80
C PRO A 129 17.59 -4.64 -2.86
N ARG A 130 16.38 -4.56 -3.43
CA ARG A 130 15.61 -3.31 -3.62
C ARG A 130 14.18 -3.46 -3.08
N PRO A 131 13.99 -3.70 -1.77
CA PRO A 131 12.67 -4.05 -1.21
C PRO A 131 11.68 -2.88 -1.16
N PHE A 132 12.14 -1.66 -1.47
CA PHE A 132 11.35 -0.43 -1.46
C PHE A 132 11.10 0.13 -2.87
N THR A 133 11.28 -0.66 -3.93
CA THR A 133 10.80 -0.29 -5.28
C THR A 133 9.51 -1.02 -5.60
N ALA A 134 8.75 -0.53 -6.58
CA ALA A 134 7.49 -1.13 -6.96
C ALA A 134 7.71 -2.59 -7.37
N GLU A 135 8.76 -2.89 -8.14
CA GLU A 135 9.10 -4.24 -8.61
C GLU A 135 9.57 -5.13 -7.47
N GLY A 136 10.40 -4.60 -6.56
CA GLY A 136 11.03 -5.35 -5.48
C GLY A 136 10.21 -5.46 -4.19
N ALA A 137 9.01 -4.85 -4.14
CA ALA A 137 8.14 -4.89 -2.97
C ALA A 137 7.87 -6.34 -2.52
N PRO A 138 8.21 -6.71 -1.27
CA PRO A 138 8.12 -8.09 -0.79
C PRO A 138 6.69 -8.51 -0.45
N VAL A 139 5.74 -7.57 -0.39
CA VAL A 139 4.33 -7.87 -0.21
C VAL A 139 3.53 -7.15 -1.28
N VAL A 140 2.53 -7.83 -1.82
CA VAL A 140 1.76 -7.36 -2.97
C VAL A 140 0.29 -7.72 -2.76
N ALA A 141 -0.62 -6.82 -3.10
CA ALA A 141 -2.04 -7.13 -3.19
C ALA A 141 -2.46 -7.16 -4.66
N ARG A 142 -3.12 -8.23 -5.09
CA ARG A 142 -3.75 -8.36 -6.40
C ARG A 142 -5.25 -8.11 -6.26
N VAL A 143 -5.79 -7.35 -7.19
CA VAL A 143 -7.21 -6.97 -7.22
C VAL A 143 -7.64 -6.76 -8.65
N THR A 144 -8.87 -7.14 -8.99
CA THR A 144 -9.42 -6.80 -10.30
C THR A 144 -9.87 -5.34 -10.33
N GLY A 145 -9.67 -4.66 -11.44
CA GLY A 145 -10.20 -3.31 -11.67
C GLY A 145 -10.52 -3.06 -13.14
N ALA A 146 -11.01 -1.87 -13.45
CA ALA A 146 -11.25 -1.42 -14.82
C ALA A 146 -10.92 0.06 -14.94
N ARG A 147 -10.46 0.50 -16.11
CA ARG A 147 -10.13 1.92 -16.34
C ARG A 147 -11.37 2.80 -16.24
N VAL A 148 -11.20 4.04 -15.81
CA VAL A 148 -12.22 5.09 -15.78
C VAL A 148 -11.74 6.22 -16.68
N PRO A 149 -12.03 6.18 -18.00
CA PRO A 149 -11.47 7.14 -18.95
C PRO A 149 -11.75 8.60 -18.62
N GLY A 150 -12.93 8.90 -18.05
CA GLY A 150 -13.30 10.25 -17.63
C GLY A 150 -12.61 10.76 -16.36
N TRP A 151 -11.79 9.94 -15.70
CA TRP A 151 -10.93 10.38 -14.60
C TRP A 151 -9.57 10.79 -15.15
N GLU A 152 -9.39 12.10 -15.31
CA GLU A 152 -8.24 12.71 -15.98
C GLU A 152 -7.32 13.44 -15.01
N LEU A 153 -6.14 13.85 -15.49
CA LEU A 153 -5.23 14.70 -14.72
C LEU A 153 -5.81 16.11 -14.57
N ALA A 154 -5.68 16.67 -13.38
CA ALA A 154 -5.96 18.07 -13.11
C ALA A 154 -4.75 18.70 -12.41
N ARG A 155 -4.22 19.79 -12.99
CA ARG A 155 -3.08 20.56 -12.40
C ARG A 155 -1.86 19.69 -12.07
N GLY A 156 -1.53 18.70 -12.91
CA GLY A 156 -0.35 17.84 -12.73
C GLY A 156 -0.52 16.72 -11.70
N ALA A 157 -1.74 16.49 -11.19
CA ALA A 157 -2.06 15.36 -10.33
C ALA A 157 -3.30 14.62 -10.85
N ALA A 158 -3.61 13.46 -10.27
CA ALA A 158 -4.93 12.85 -10.48
C ALA A 158 -6.02 13.87 -10.15
N GLY A 159 -7.00 14.02 -11.04
CA GLY A 159 -8.17 14.84 -10.76
C GLY A 159 -8.97 14.30 -9.57
N PRO A 160 -10.03 15.02 -9.14
CA PRO A 160 -10.91 14.55 -8.08
C PRO A 160 -11.39 13.12 -8.34
N VAL A 161 -11.34 12.28 -7.30
CA VAL A 161 -11.80 10.89 -7.38
C VAL A 161 -13.28 10.89 -7.79
N PRO A 162 -13.66 10.16 -8.86
CA PRO A 162 -15.05 10.07 -9.28
C PRO A 162 -15.94 9.52 -8.15
N PRO A 163 -17.19 9.99 -8.02
CA PRO A 163 -18.15 9.42 -7.09
C PRO A 163 -18.29 7.92 -7.32
N SER A 164 -18.06 7.15 -6.26
CA SER A 164 -18.20 5.69 -6.27
C SER A 164 -19.59 5.27 -5.75
N PRO A 165 -20.14 4.17 -6.26
CA PRO A 165 -19.56 3.31 -7.30
C PRO A 165 -19.59 3.97 -8.69
N VAL A 166 -18.57 3.69 -9.50
CA VAL A 166 -18.43 4.22 -10.87
C VAL A 166 -18.69 3.14 -11.90
N ALA A 167 -19.45 3.46 -12.94
CA ALA A 167 -19.64 2.57 -14.09
C ALA A 167 -18.44 2.64 -15.04
N SER A 168 -18.02 1.49 -15.56
CA SER A 168 -17.02 1.43 -16.63
C SER A 168 -17.24 0.21 -17.52
N ASP A 169 -17.24 0.43 -18.83
CA ASP A 169 -17.28 -0.60 -19.86
C ASP A 169 -15.87 -1.05 -20.30
N ALA A 170 -14.81 -0.52 -19.66
CA ALA A 170 -13.45 -0.95 -19.92
C ALA A 170 -13.27 -2.43 -19.50
N PRO A 171 -12.38 -3.18 -20.18
CA PRO A 171 -12.09 -4.55 -19.80
C PRO A 171 -11.60 -4.63 -18.34
N ARG A 172 -11.95 -5.73 -17.68
CA ARG A 172 -11.47 -6.04 -16.33
C ARG A 172 -10.01 -6.50 -16.43
N GLU A 173 -9.16 -5.91 -15.61
CA GLU A 173 -7.72 -6.17 -15.58
C GLU A 173 -7.30 -6.52 -14.14
N GLU A 174 -6.29 -7.38 -14.00
CA GLU A 174 -5.66 -7.58 -12.70
C GLU A 174 -4.69 -6.42 -12.42
N LEU A 175 -4.91 -5.74 -11.31
CA LEU A 175 -4.08 -4.66 -10.82
C LEU A 175 -3.20 -5.17 -9.68
N ARG A 176 -1.99 -4.64 -9.63
CA ARG A 176 -1.01 -4.92 -8.59
C ARG A 176 -0.87 -3.69 -7.69
N LEU A 177 -1.28 -3.80 -6.44
CA LEU A 177 -1.02 -2.79 -5.42
C LEU A 177 0.21 -3.17 -4.60
N VAL A 178 1.03 -2.18 -4.26
CA VAL A 178 2.24 -2.34 -3.44
C VAL A 178 2.16 -1.43 -2.21
N PRO A 179 2.91 -1.69 -1.13
CA PRO A 179 3.00 -0.76 -0.02
C PRO A 179 3.32 0.64 -0.52
N TYR A 180 2.64 1.65 0.02
CA TYR A 180 2.68 3.04 -0.40
C TYR A 180 4.12 3.56 -0.57
N GLY A 181 5.01 3.19 0.35
CA GLY A 181 6.43 3.57 0.32
C GLY A 181 7.27 2.91 -0.80
N CYS A 182 6.73 1.93 -1.52
CA CYS A 182 7.41 1.27 -2.63
C CYS A 182 7.15 1.92 -3.99
N ALA A 183 6.19 2.84 -4.09
CA ALA A 183 5.84 3.51 -5.35
C ALA A 183 6.19 5.00 -5.29
N ARG A 184 6.86 5.56 -6.32
CA ARG A 184 7.18 7.01 -6.35
C ARG A 184 6.04 7.82 -6.96
N LEU A 185 5.59 7.45 -8.16
CA LEU A 185 4.30 7.85 -8.70
C LEU A 185 3.24 6.81 -8.33
N ARG A 186 2.11 7.26 -7.78
CA ARG A 186 1.11 6.36 -7.21
C ARG A 186 -0.29 6.97 -7.09
N VAL A 187 -1.28 6.09 -7.07
CA VAL A 187 -2.66 6.41 -6.69
C VAL A 187 -3.04 5.53 -5.51
N THR A 188 -3.49 6.13 -4.41
CA THR A 188 -3.78 5.42 -3.15
C THR A 188 -5.27 5.39 -2.83
N GLU A 189 -6.00 6.40 -3.29
CA GLU A 189 -7.44 6.48 -3.20
C GLU A 189 -8.01 6.17 -4.58
N LEU A 190 -8.74 5.06 -4.67
CA LEU A 190 -9.30 4.56 -5.93
C LEU A 190 -10.82 4.47 -5.78
N PRO A 191 -11.60 4.85 -6.81
CA PRO A 191 -13.03 4.58 -6.82
C PRO A 191 -13.30 3.05 -6.86
N VAL A 192 -14.51 2.64 -6.50
CA VAL A 192 -14.97 1.25 -6.67
C VAL A 192 -15.95 1.15 -7.84
N LEU A 193 -15.96 0.01 -8.52
CA LEU A 193 -16.87 -0.26 -9.63
C LEU A 193 -18.29 -0.53 -9.14
N ALA A 194 -19.27 -0.16 -9.97
CA ALA A 194 -20.68 -0.55 -9.81
C ALA A 194 -20.92 -2.04 -10.07
#